data_AF-A0A2D9NE99-F1
#
_entry.id   AF-A0A2D9NE99-F1
#
_cell.length_a   1.000
_cell.length_b   1.000
_cell.length_c   1.000
_cell.angle_alpha   90.00
_cell.angle_beta   90.00
_cell.angle_gamma   90.00
#
_symmetry.space_group_name_H-M   'P 1'
#
loop_
_entity.id
_entity.type
_entity.pdbx_description
1 polymer ?
#
loop_
_entity_poly.entity_id
_entity_poly.type
_entity_poly.pdbx_seq_one_letter_code
_entity_poly.pdbx_strand_id
1 'polypeptide(L)' 'MTCGIPCTPMNYVDYKGKRYCIACWTEKTNPDHPDLEEMKQKVKDAVDVWKCAKWTREEGPLPEGPLSVRTE' A
#
# COMPACT_ATOMS: atom_id res chain seq x y z
N MET A 1 9.34 7.39 -4.73
CA MET A 1 8.56 6.56 -5.67
C MET A 1 9.40 6.34 -6.92
N THR A 2 9.79 5.11 -7.25
CA THR A 2 10.59 4.85 -8.47
C THR A 2 9.70 4.63 -9.71
N CYS A 3 8.45 4.24 -9.50
CA CYS A 3 7.51 3.72 -10.51
C CYS A 3 6.17 4.49 -10.57
N GLY A 4 5.99 5.53 -9.75
CA GLY A 4 4.75 6.32 -9.69
C GLY A 4 3.51 5.63 -9.07
N ILE A 5 3.55 4.33 -8.77
CA ILE A 5 2.42 3.58 -8.22
C ILE A 5 2.48 3.57 -6.69
N PRO A 6 1.47 4.08 -5.94
CA PRO A 6 1.43 4.04 -4.47
C PRO A 6 1.45 2.61 -3.93
N CYS A 7 2.19 2.37 -2.85
CA CYS A 7 2.19 1.06 -2.21
C CYS A 7 0.96 0.93 -1.32
N THR A 8 0.20 -0.14 -1.48
CA THR A 8 -0.88 -0.50 -0.57
C THR A 8 -0.38 -1.31 0.62
N PRO A 9 -1.13 -1.36 1.73
CA PRO A 9 -0.84 -2.28 2.83
C PRO A 9 -0.65 -3.71 2.29
N MET A 10 0.34 -4.42 2.84
CA MET A 10 0.75 -5.77 2.41
C MET A 10 1.35 -5.90 0.99
N ASN A 11 1.46 -4.84 0.19
CA ASN A 11 2.08 -4.86 -1.15
C ASN A 11 3.40 -4.09 -1.19
N TYR A 12 4.28 -4.30 -0.21
CA TYR A 12 5.58 -3.66 -0.14
C TYR A 12 6.68 -4.58 0.37
N VAL A 13 7.92 -4.24 0.04
CA VAL A 13 9.14 -4.83 0.57
C VAL A 13 10.04 -3.74 1.12
N ASP A 14 10.57 -3.95 2.32
CA ASP A 14 11.55 -3.05 2.93
C ASP A 14 12.96 -3.58 2.62
N TYR A 15 13.73 -2.82 1.85
CA TYR A 15 15.10 -3.17 1.47
C TYR A 15 16.06 -2.03 1.79
N LYS A 16 17.11 -2.32 2.58
CA LYS A 16 18.12 -1.34 3.03
C LYS A 16 17.51 -0.07 3.65
N GLY A 17 16.49 -0.23 4.50
CA GLY A 17 15.82 0.88 5.18
C GLY A 17 14.93 1.74 4.27
N LYS A 18 14.70 1.32 3.02
CA LYS A 18 13.77 1.98 2.09
C LYS A 18 12.63 1.02 1.74
N ARG A 19 11.40 1.54 1.78
CA ARG A 19 10.20 0.81 1.36
C ARG A 19 10.01 0.92 -0.15
N TYR A 20 9.81 -0.21 -0.81
CA TYR A 20 9.49 -0.32 -2.23
C TYR A 20 8.17 -1.07 -2.40
N CYS A 21 7.33 -0.67 -3.33
CA CYS A 21 6.19 -1.51 -3.69
C CYS A 21 6.71 -2.75 -4.42
N ILE A 22 6.04 -3.90 -4.25
CA ILE A 22 6.51 -5.18 -4.81
C ILE A 22 6.77 -5.07 -6.32
N ALA A 23 5.81 -4.55 -7.09
CA ALA A 23 5.97 -4.36 -8.53
C ALA A 23 7.20 -3.52 -8.91
N CYS A 24 7.48 -2.46 -8.14
CA CYS A 24 8.58 -1.53 -8.40
C CYS A 24 9.93 -2.09 -7.96
N TRP A 25 9.92 -2.98 -6.97
CA TRP A 25 11.10 -3.74 -6.57
C TRP A 25 11.43 -4.81 -7.62
N THR A 26 10.41 -5.54 -8.10
CA THR A 26 10.56 -6.52 -9.17
C THR A 26 11.04 -5.86 -10.45
N GLU A 27 10.46 -4.75 -10.88
CA GLU A 27 10.92 -4.01 -12.09
C GLU A 27 12.39 -3.58 -12.00
N LYS A 28 12.85 -3.20 -10.80
CA LYS A 28 14.24 -2.80 -10.57
C LYS A 28 15.21 -3.99 -10.57
N THR A 29 14.78 -5.14 -10.07
CA THR A 29 15.65 -6.29 -9.77
C THR A 29 15.59 -7.37 -10.84
N ASN A 30 14.43 -7.52 -11.48
CA ASN A 30 14.13 -8.47 -12.54
C ASN A 30 13.12 -7.83 -13.54
N PRO A 31 13.59 -6.98 -14.46
CA PRO A 31 12.74 -6.30 -15.42
C PRO A 31 12.05 -7.27 -16.41
N ASP A 32 12.66 -8.42 -16.70
CA ASP A 32 12.14 -9.44 -17.62
C ASP A 32 11.25 -10.49 -16.91
N HIS A 33 10.78 -10.19 -15.70
CA HIS A 33 9.89 -11.09 -14.98
C HIS A 33 8.59 -11.30 -15.80
N PRO A 34 8.20 -12.54 -16.13
CA PRO A 34 7.03 -12.80 -16.98
C PRO A 34 5.74 -12.20 -16.41
N ASP A 35 5.60 -12.22 -15.08
CA ASP A 35 4.41 -11.69 -14.40
C ASP A 35 4.52 -10.20 -14.00
N LEU A 36 5.50 -9.45 -14.52
CA LEU A 36 5.74 -8.06 -14.11
C LEU A 36 4.50 -7.18 -14.31
N GLU A 37 3.87 -7.28 -15.48
CA GLU A 37 2.68 -6.49 -15.81
C GLU A 37 1.46 -6.92 -14.99
N GLU A 38 1.32 -8.22 -14.69
CA GLU A 38 0.27 -8.71 -13.79
C GLU A 38 0.46 -8.16 -12.37
N MET A 39 1.70 -8.16 -11.85
CA MET A 39 2.00 -7.56 -10.55
C MET A 39 1.68 -6.07 -10.52
N LYS A 40 2.01 -5.32 -11.59
CA LYS A 40 1.66 -3.90 -11.70
C LYS A 40 0.15 -3.70 -11.68
N GLN A 41 -0.61 -4.53 -12.39
CA GLN A 41 -2.07 -4.44 -12.42
C GLN A 41 -2.67 -4.74 -11.04
N LYS A 42 -2.25 -5.82 -10.36
CA LYS A 42 -2.70 -6.15 -9.00
C LYS A 42 -2.47 -5.01 -8.02
N VAL A 43 -1.31 -4.35 -8.08
CA VAL A 43 -1.02 -3.21 -7.21
C VAL A 43 -1.93 -2.03 -7.54
N LYS A 44 -2.19 -1.73 -8.83
CA LYS A 44 -3.12 -0.67 -9.24
C LYS A 44 -4.55 -0.94 -8.75
N ASP A 45 -5.04 -2.16 -8.93
CA ASP A 45 -6.39 -2.55 -8.50
C ASP A 45 -6.52 -2.43 -6.98
N ALA A 46 -5.51 -2.91 -6.23
CA ALA A 46 -5.47 -2.76 -4.78
C ALA A 46 -5.45 -1.29 -4.34
N VAL A 47 -4.74 -0.42 -5.08
CA VAL A 47 -4.70 1.02 -4.80
C VAL A 47 -6.08 1.65 -4.96
N ASP A 48 -6.79 1.30 -6.03
CA ASP A 48 -8.10 1.88 -6.31
C ASP A 48 -9.15 1.39 -5.30
N VAL A 49 -9.11 0.11 -4.91
CA VAL A 49 -9.92 -0.42 -3.80
C VAL A 49 -9.55 0.28 -2.49
N TRP A 50 -8.26 0.42 -2.17
CA TRP A 50 -7.83 1.05 -0.91
C TRP A 50 -8.22 2.53 -0.83
N LYS A 51 -8.14 3.26 -1.95
CA LYS A 51 -8.67 4.62 -2.03
C LYS A 51 -10.16 4.61 -1.73
N CYS A 52 -10.94 3.75 -2.39
CA CYS A 52 -12.38 3.65 -2.17
C CYS A 52 -12.73 3.25 -0.73
N ALA A 53 -12.05 2.27 -0.13
CA ALA A 53 -12.25 1.85 1.26
C ALA A 53 -11.96 2.98 2.25
N LYS A 54 -10.93 3.80 1.99
CA LYS A 54 -10.67 5.02 2.76
C LYS A 54 -11.80 6.05 2.64
N TRP A 55 -12.55 6.05 1.54
CA TRP A 55 -13.65 6.98 1.24
C TRP A 55 -15.04 6.45 1.63
N THR A 56 -15.24 5.14 1.74
CA THR A 56 -16.52 4.55 2.19
C THR A 56 -16.67 4.79 3.68
N ARG A 57 -17.40 5.86 4.01
CA ARG A 57 -17.74 6.33 5.36
C ARG A 57 -18.67 5.37 6.14
N GLU A 58 -18.97 4.20 5.58
CA GLU A 58 -19.86 3.18 6.13
C GLU A 58 -19.25 2.44 7.34
N GLU A 59 -17.92 2.34 7.44
CA GLU A 59 -17.24 1.81 8.63
C GLU A 59 -17.17 2.82 9.80
N GLY A 60 -17.73 4.02 9.63
CA GLY A 60 -17.69 5.08 10.63
C GLY A 60 -16.26 5.58 10.90
N PRO A 61 -16.09 6.66 11.68
CA PRO A 61 -14.78 6.92 12.27
C PRO A 61 -14.36 5.68 13.07
N LEU A 62 -13.06 5.36 13.09
CA LEU A 62 -12.52 4.39 14.04
C LEU A 62 -13.12 4.69 15.41
N PRO A 63 -13.64 3.69 16.15
CA PRO A 63 -14.27 3.93 17.43
C PRO A 63 -13.33 4.76 18.30
N GLU A 64 -13.86 5.77 18.98
CA GLU A 64 -13.06 6.54 19.92
C GLU A 64 -12.41 5.55 20.90
N GLY A 65 -11.09 5.43 20.80
CA GLY A 65 -10.32 4.64 21.74
C GLY A 65 -10.55 5.16 23.16
N PRO A 66 -10.29 4.36 24.20
CA PRO A 66 -10.44 4.83 25.58
C PRO A 66 -9.70 6.16 25.75
N LEU A 67 -10.38 7.14 26.34
CA LEU A 67 -9.81 8.44 26.68
C LEU A 67 -8.47 8.22 27.39
N SER A 68 -7.44 8.94 26.97
CA SER A 68 -6.13 8.81 27.60
C SER A 68 -6.27 9.12 29.08
N VAL A 69 -5.75 8.25 29.96
CA VAL A 69 -5.87 8.37 31.42
C VAL A 69 -4.98 9.50 31.97
N ARG A 70 -4.66 10.51 31.16
CA ARG A 70 -3.98 11.71 31.61
C ARG A 70 -5.03 12.80 31.78
N THR A 71 -5.68 12.74 32.94
CA THR A 71 -6.29 13.92 33.57
C THR A 71 -5.14 14.82 34.02
N GLU A 72 -5.16 16.08 33.59
CA GLU A 72 -4.31 17.15 34.15
C GLU A 72 -4.61 17.39 35.63
#